data_AF-A0A8T5P3T6-F1
#
_entry.id   AF-A0A8T5P3T6-F1
#
_cell.length_a   1.000
_cell.length_b   1.000
_cell.length_c   1.000
_cell.angle_alpha   90.00
_cell.angle_beta   90.00
_cell.angle_gamma   90.00
#
_symmetry.space_group_name_H-M   'P 1'
#
loop_
_entity.id
_entity.type
_entity.pdbx_description
1 polymer ?
#
loop_
_entity_poly.entity_id
_entity_poly.type
_entity_poly.pdbx_seq_one_letter_code
_entity_poly.pdbx_strand_id
1 'polypeptide(L)'
;LDGGHVLRAMMGEKASILSSVLPAVLFSFGAYLIIFLKTYGFVWIVWSVLLIVISAAGHPRPLNDDIPLDRKRMVLGVLTFALGLLCITPVPFQFL
;
A
#
# COMPACT_ATOMS: atom_id res chain seq x y z
N LEU A 1 3.64 9.78 5.70
CA LEU A 1 4.30 8.48 5.93
C LEU A 1 5.20 8.20 4.74
N ASP A 2 6.51 8.06 4.96
CA ASP A 2 7.53 8.13 3.90
C ASP A 2 7.55 6.95 2.91
N GLY A 3 6.74 5.91 3.13
CA GLY A 3 6.65 4.77 2.22
C GLY A 3 6.27 5.16 0.78
N GLY A 4 5.43 6.18 0.59
CA GLY A 4 5.10 6.70 -0.74
C GLY A 4 6.29 7.34 -1.46
N HIS A 5 7.13 8.09 -0.73
CA HIS A 5 8.37 8.67 -1.27
C HIS A 5 9.38 7.58 -1.62
N VAL A 6 9.53 6.55 -0.78
CA VAL A 6 10.39 5.39 -1.06
C VAL A 6 9.92 4.65 -2.31
N LEU A 7 8.61 4.37 -2.42
CA LEU A 7 8.03 3.70 -3.58
C LEU A 7 8.21 4.53 -4.87
N ARG A 8 8.01 5.85 -4.80
CA ARG A 8 8.26 6.79 -5.91
C ARG A 8 9.72 6.76 -6.34
N ALA A 9 10.66 6.80 -5.40
CA ALA A 9 12.08 6.73 -5.70
C ALA A 9 12.49 5.37 -6.34
N MET A 10 11.81 4.28 -5.98
CA MET A 10 12.11 2.94 -6.52
C MET A 10 11.47 2.66 -7.90
N MET A 11 10.28 3.19 -8.17
CA MET A 11 9.50 2.84 -9.37
C MET A 11 9.16 4.03 -10.28
N GLY A 12 9.56 5.25 -9.91
CA GLY A 12 9.21 6.48 -10.61
C GLY A 12 7.71 6.65 -10.75
N GLU A 13 7.26 7.06 -11.93
CA GLU A 13 5.85 7.38 -12.19
C GLU A 13 4.88 6.20 -11.96
N LYS A 14 5.38 4.96 -12.07
CA LYS A 14 4.58 3.74 -11.80
C LYS A 14 4.11 3.64 -10.35
N ALA A 15 4.76 4.33 -9.40
CA ALA A 15 4.30 4.40 -8.01
C ALA A 15 2.92 5.05 -7.87
N SER A 16 2.57 5.97 -8.78
CA SER A 16 1.24 6.59 -8.81
C SER A 16 0.18 5.57 -9.19
N ILE A 17 0.46 4.72 -10.18
CA ILE A 17 -0.44 3.64 -10.61
C ILE A 17 -0.66 2.67 -9.45
N LEU A 18 0.42 2.26 -8.77
CA LEU A 18 0.30 1.35 -7.64
C LEU A 18 -0.55 1.96 -6.51
N SER A 19 -0.36 3.25 -6.21
CA SER A 19 -1.17 3.98 -5.24
C SER A 19 -2.65 4.03 -5.60
N SER A 20 -2.99 4.16 -6.90
CA SER A 20 -4.38 4.15 -7.38
C SER A 20 -5.02 2.76 -7.35
N VAL A 21 -4.23 1.68 -7.45
CA VAL A 21 -4.72 0.30 -7.44
C VAL A 21 -4.86 -0.24 -6.01
N LEU A 22 -4.04 0.21 -5.07
CA LEU A 22 -4.04 -0.26 -3.67
C LEU A 22 -5.41 -0.23 -2.98
N PRO A 23 -6.24 0.83 -3.12
CA PRO A 23 -7.58 0.81 -2.54
C PRO A 23 -8.43 -0.35 -3.06
N ALA A 24 -8.42 -0.60 -4.38
CA ALA A 24 -9.17 -1.70 -4.96
C ALA A 24 -8.68 -3.05 -4.42
N VAL A 25 -7.37 -3.23 -4.25
CA VAL A 25 -6.78 -4.44 -3.66
C VAL A 25 -7.25 -4.64 -2.23
N LEU A 26 -7.21 -3.60 -1.39
CA LEU A 26 -7.68 -3.67 0.00
C LEU A 26 -9.18 -3.94 0.09
N PHE A 27 -9.97 -3.32 -0.78
CA PHE A 27 -11.41 -3.55 -0.84
C PHE A 27 -11.71 -5.00 -1.21
N SER A 28 -11.09 -5.53 -2.27
CA SER A 28 -11.24 -6.92 -2.69
C SER A 28 -10.80 -7.89 -1.59
N PHE A 29 -9.70 -7.60 -0.90
CA PHE A 29 -9.23 -8.41 0.22
C PHE A 29 -10.24 -8.43 1.38
N GLY A 30 -10.72 -7.26 1.81
CA GLY A 30 -11.74 -7.15 2.86
C GLY A 30 -13.05 -7.85 2.48
N ALA A 31 -13.52 -7.67 1.24
CA ALA A 31 -14.71 -8.32 0.72
C ALA A 31 -14.54 -9.85 0.67
N TYR A 32 -13.35 -10.33 0.27
CA TYR A 32 -13.03 -11.75 0.27
C TYR A 32 -13.13 -12.37 1.67
N LEU A 33 -12.54 -11.71 2.67
CA LEU A 33 -12.60 -12.15 4.06
C LEU A 33 -14.05 -12.23 4.58
N ILE A 34 -14.90 -11.26 4.23
CA ILE A 34 -16.29 -11.20 4.69
C ILE A 34 -17.16 -12.24 3.96
N ILE A 35 -17.06 -12.33 2.63
CA ILE A 35 -17.99 -13.12 1.82
C ILE A 35 -17.64 -14.60 1.87
N PHE A 36 -16.36 -14.95 1.69
CA PHE A 36 -15.90 -16.33 1.55
C PHE A 36 -15.42 -16.93 2.87
N LEU A 37 -14.65 -16.17 3.66
CA LEU A 37 -14.12 -16.67 4.95
C LEU A 37 -15.03 -16.36 6.15
N LYS A 38 -16.13 -15.61 5.94
CA LYS A 38 -17.10 -15.24 6.99
C LYS A 38 -16.43 -14.66 8.26
N THR A 39 -15.37 -13.87 8.08
CA THR A 39 -14.57 -13.30 9.17
C THR A 39 -14.55 -11.77 9.14
N TYR A 40 -13.91 -11.14 10.14
CA TYR A 40 -13.86 -9.69 10.31
C TYR A 40 -12.92 -9.01 9.30
N GLY A 41 -13.42 -8.78 8.08
CA GLY A 41 -12.70 -8.06 7.02
C GLY A 41 -12.95 -6.55 6.95
N PHE A 42 -13.84 -6.00 7.80
CA PHE A 42 -14.31 -4.61 7.70
C PHE A 42 -13.18 -3.57 7.81
N VAL A 43 -12.14 -3.87 8.61
CA VAL A 43 -10.97 -2.99 8.77
C VAL A 43 -10.31 -2.67 7.42
N TRP A 44 -10.25 -3.62 6.50
CA TRP A 44 -9.67 -3.44 5.17
C TRP A 44 -10.54 -2.57 4.26
N ILE A 45 -11.87 -2.65 4.41
CA ILE A 45 -12.80 -1.78 3.70
C ILE A 45 -12.64 -0.33 4.17
N VAL A 46 -12.53 -0.11 5.48
CA VAL A 46 -12.27 1.22 6.05
C VAL A 46 -10.94 1.78 5.52
N TRP A 47 -9.87 1.00 5.55
CA TRP A 47 -8.57 1.43 5.02
C TRP A 47 -8.61 1.68 3.51
N SER A 48 -9.36 0.89 2.73
CA SER A 48 -9.58 1.16 1.32
C SER A 48 -10.21 2.54 1.11
N VAL A 49 -11.30 2.85 1.83
CA VAL A 49 -11.97 4.15 1.73
C VAL A 49 -11.03 5.28 2.11
N LEU A 50 -10.27 5.13 3.20
CA LEU A 50 -9.26 6.12 3.59
C LEU A 50 -8.21 6.34 2.50
N LEU A 51 -7.71 5.26 1.86
CA LEU A 51 -6.76 5.41 0.75
C LEU A 51 -7.38 6.09 -0.46
N ILE A 52 -8.66 5.87 -0.78
CA ILE A 52 -9.35 6.62 -1.86
C ILE A 52 -9.33 8.11 -1.55
N VAL A 53 -9.72 8.49 -0.33
CA VAL A 53 -9.77 9.89 0.10
C VAL A 53 -8.39 10.54 0.07
N ILE A 54 -7.36 9.84 0.57
CA ILE A 54 -5.99 10.37 0.62
C ILE A 54 -5.36 10.42 -0.78
N SER A 55 -5.55 9.40 -1.61
CA SER A 55 -5.00 9.35 -2.96
C SER A 55 -5.65 10.35 -3.92
N ALA A 56 -6.90 10.74 -3.67
CA ALA A 56 -7.60 11.76 -4.44
C ALA A 56 -6.93 13.14 -4.40
N ALA A 57 -6.13 13.43 -3.36
CA ALA A 57 -5.36 14.69 -3.26
C ALA A 57 -4.24 14.80 -4.31
N GLY A 58 -3.89 13.69 -4.98
CA GLY A 58 -2.81 13.63 -5.96
C GLY A 58 -1.42 13.72 -5.33
N HIS A 59 -0.41 13.20 -6.03
CA HIS A 59 0.99 13.30 -5.63
C HIS A 59 1.72 14.29 -6.54
N PRO A 60 2.27 15.40 -6.02
CA PRO A 60 3.09 16.29 -6.82
C PRO A 60 4.34 15.55 -7.31
N ARG A 61 4.77 15.87 -8.54
CA ARG A 61 6.00 15.30 -9.12
C ARG A 61 7.21 15.80 -8.32
N PRO A 62 8.08 14.93 -7.80
CA PRO A 62 9.33 15.35 -7.16
C PRO A 62 10.26 16.03 -8.16
N LEU A 63 11.07 16.99 -7.70
CA LEU A 63 12.06 17.69 -8.54
C LEU A 63 13.16 16.77 -9.10
N ASN A 64 13.50 15.70 -8.38
CA ASN A 64 14.61 14.79 -8.70
C ASN A 64 14.13 13.38 -9.06
N ASP A 65 12.99 13.27 -9.75
CA ASP A 65 12.38 11.97 -10.08
C ASP A 65 13.22 11.15 -11.10
N ASP A 66 14.18 11.81 -11.75
CA ASP A 66 15.03 11.22 -12.80
C ASP A 66 16.31 10.58 -12.25
N ILE A 67 16.63 10.75 -10.96
CA ILE A 67 17.87 10.21 -10.37
C ILE A 67 17.60 8.78 -9.86
N PRO A 68 18.20 7.74 -10.48
CA PRO A 68 17.93 6.37 -10.08
C PRO A 68 18.60 6.03 -8.74
N LEU A 69 17.94 5.16 -7.96
CA LEU A 69 18.55 4.55 -6.78
C LEU A 69 19.65 3.56 -7.17
N ASP A 70 20.74 3.54 -6.38
CA ASP A 70 21.74 2.48 -6.51
C ASP A 70 21.17 1.12 -6.08
N ARG A 71 21.80 0.05 -6.57
CA ARG A 71 21.32 -1.33 -6.35
C ARG A 71 21.18 -1.70 -4.88
N LYS A 72 22.04 -1.17 -3.98
CA LYS A 72 21.97 -1.50 -2.55
C LYS A 72 20.72 -0.89 -1.91
N ARG A 73 20.38 0.36 -2.26
CA ARG A 73 19.16 1.02 -1.78
C ARG A 73 17.90 0.38 -2.32
N MET A 74 17.92 -0.09 -3.58
CA MET A 74 16.79 -0.86 -4.13
C MET A 74 16.53 -2.13 -3.31
N VAL A 75 17.58 -2.89 -2.97
CA VAL A 75 17.45 -4.09 -2.12
C VAL A 75 16.90 -3.75 -0.75
N LEU A 76 17.40 -2.68 -0.11
CA LEU A 76 16.90 -2.24 1.19
C LEU A 76 15.41 -1.85 1.15
N GLY A 77 14.99 -1.15 0.09
CA GLY A 77 13.59 -0.80 -0.12
C GLY A 77 12.70 -2.04 -0.26
N VAL A 78 13.12 -3.02 -1.06
CA VAL A 78 12.39 -4.30 -1.21
C VAL A 78 12.28 -5.03 0.13
N LEU A 79 13.38 -5.14 0.88
CA LEU A 79 13.37 -5.77 2.21
C LEU A 79 12.43 -5.05 3.18
N THR A 80 12.41 -3.72 3.15
CA THR A 80 11.53 -2.91 4.01
C THR A 80 10.06 -3.18 3.71
N PHE A 81 9.66 -3.20 2.42
CA PHE A 81 8.28 -3.55 2.04
C PHE A 81 7.94 -5.00 2.36
N ALA A 82 8.88 -5.94 2.18
CA ALA A 82 8.68 -7.34 2.53
C ALA A 82 8.45 -7.53 4.04
N LEU A 83 9.27 -6.88 4.88
CA LEU A 83 9.08 -6.90 6.34
C LEU A 83 7.76 -6.26 6.74
N GLY A 84 7.40 -5.12 6.15
CA GLY A 84 6.10 -4.48 6.38
C GLY A 84 4.92 -5.40 6.02
N LEU A 85 5.03 -6.13 4.90
CA LEU A 85 4.02 -7.11 4.49
C LEU A 85 3.94 -8.30 5.46
N LEU A 86 5.07 -8.78 5.97
CA LEU A 86 5.11 -9.86 6.98
C LEU A 86 4.47 -9.46 8.31
N CYS A 87 4.44 -8.17 8.63
CA CYS A 87 3.78 -7.65 9.83
C CYS A 87 2.26 -7.49 9.66
N ILE A 88 1.70 -7.73 8.47
CA ILE A 88 0.26 -7.62 8.26
C ILE A 88 -0.45 -8.75 9.00
N THR A 89 -1.33 -8.36 9.94
CA THR A 89 -2.27 -9.28 10.60
C THR A 89 -3.61 -9.22 9.86
N PRO A 90 -4.03 -10.27 9.12
CA PRO A 90 -5.23 -10.22 8.27
C PRO A 90 -6.54 -9.93 9.02
N VAL A 91 -6.66 -10.38 10.27
CA VAL A 91 -7.86 -10.18 11.10
C VAL A 91 -7.39 -9.75 12.49
N PRO A 92 -7.03 -8.48 12.68
CA PRO A 92 -6.42 -8.01 13.93
C PRO A 92 -7.42 -7.91 15.08
N PHE A 93 -8.71 -7.80 14.77
CA PHE A 93 -9.79 -7.75 15.75
C PHE A 93 -10.68 -8.97 15.55
N GLN A 94 -10.69 -9.85 16.54
CA GLN A 94 -11.59 -10.98 16.64
C GLN A 94 -12.38 -10.79 17.92
N PHE A 95 -13.70 -10.65 17.82
CA PHE A 95 -14.57 -10.71 18.98
C PHE A 95 -14.94 -12.18 19.20
N LEU A 96 -14.66 -12.68 20.40
CA LEU A 96 -14.95 -14.05 20.84
C LEU A 96 -16.39 -14.15 21.35
#